data_AF-A0A9X2QBH0-F1
#
_entry.id   AF-A0A9X2QBH0-F1
#
_cell.length_a   1.000
_cell.length_b   1.000
_cell.length_c   1.000
_cell.angle_alpha   90.00
_cell.angle_beta   90.00
_cell.angle_gamma   90.00
#
_symmetry.space_group_name_H-M   'P 1'
#
loop_
_entity.id
_entity.type
_entity.pdbx_description
1 polymer ?
#
loop_
_entity_poly.entity_id
_entity_poly.type
_entity_poly.pdbx_seq_one_letter_code
_entity_poly.pdbx_strand_id
1 'polypeptide(L)'
;MHHTGDVWLNHLSDADSTFDYNVTLATFAPGAKLDWHMHPAGQQLLITEGTGYYQERGEEVQIVRKGDLVKCPPGIEHWHAATPETGVTYLALTGNEPTEWFEPVSEETFNSIDRPALGSTSAKQEIIDLSRQKWQWMAEKNVDALENLFHENAEFVHMGGSWGKERELKVIESGGIWYKNAEIHDTSVNIMGETAILLNRITLLAEVGGNEVTNPFEVTEVYVRQNEDWKLASLSFTRLQTSEED
;
A
#
# COMPACT_ATOMS: atom_id res chain seq x y z
N MET A 1 1.01 0.89 -32.50
CA MET A 1 1.49 0.75 -31.11
C MET A 1 0.40 1.36 -30.26
N HIS A 2 -0.24 0.57 -29.40
CA HIS A 2 -1.45 0.97 -28.67
C HIS A 2 -1.16 1.39 -27.22
N HIS A 3 -0.01 2.02 -27.02
CA HIS A 3 0.45 2.46 -25.72
C HIS A 3 1.36 3.68 -25.85
N THR A 4 1.46 4.42 -24.76
CA THR A 4 2.46 5.46 -24.54
C THR A 4 3.38 5.03 -23.40
N GLY A 5 4.67 5.39 -23.48
CA GLY A 5 5.68 5.01 -22.47
C GLY A 5 6.14 3.56 -22.58
N ASP A 6 7.01 3.17 -21.65
CA ASP A 6 7.62 1.83 -21.64
C ASP A 6 6.69 0.80 -20.98
N VAL A 7 6.37 -0.24 -21.76
CA VAL A 7 5.51 -1.37 -21.36
C VAL A 7 6.24 -2.67 -21.70
N TRP A 8 6.36 -3.56 -20.72
CA TRP A 8 6.94 -4.89 -20.89
C TRP A 8 5.88 -5.95 -20.64
N LEU A 9 5.73 -6.88 -21.59
CA LEU A 9 4.78 -7.98 -21.52
C LEU A 9 5.54 -9.30 -21.50
N ASN A 10 5.25 -10.13 -20.50
CA ASN A 10 5.73 -11.49 -20.40
C ASN A 10 4.52 -12.44 -20.47
N HIS A 11 4.35 -13.09 -21.61
CA HIS A 11 3.27 -14.07 -21.84
C HIS A 11 3.61 -15.36 -21.09
N LEU A 12 2.87 -15.62 -20.02
CA LEU A 12 3.12 -16.76 -19.12
C LEU A 12 2.39 -18.02 -19.57
N SER A 13 1.18 -17.86 -20.14
CA SER A 13 0.37 -18.93 -20.68
C SER A 13 -0.51 -18.41 -21.80
N ASP A 14 -0.58 -19.16 -22.90
CA ASP A 14 -1.56 -18.92 -23.96
C ASP A 14 -2.83 -19.73 -23.68
N ALA A 15 -3.96 -19.29 -24.24
CA ALA A 15 -5.21 -20.01 -24.18
C ALA A 15 -5.14 -21.35 -24.94
N ASP A 16 -5.80 -22.37 -24.40
CA ASP A 16 -5.92 -23.69 -25.03
C ASP A 16 -7.35 -24.27 -24.88
N SER A 17 -7.54 -25.51 -25.33
CA SER A 17 -8.86 -26.17 -25.29
C SER A 17 -9.39 -26.46 -23.87
N THR A 18 -8.55 -26.33 -22.84
CA THR A 18 -8.87 -26.56 -21.43
C THR A 18 -8.99 -25.24 -20.69
N PHE A 19 -8.04 -24.34 -20.89
CA PHE A 19 -7.96 -23.01 -20.28
C PHE A 19 -8.14 -21.96 -21.37
N ASP A 20 -9.38 -21.53 -21.59
CA ASP A 20 -9.75 -20.61 -22.67
C ASP A 20 -9.44 -19.13 -22.33
N TYR A 21 -8.25 -18.88 -21.79
CA TYR A 21 -7.75 -17.54 -21.43
C TYR A 21 -6.22 -17.50 -21.48
N ASN A 22 -5.70 -16.31 -21.79
CA ASN A 22 -4.28 -16.00 -21.78
C ASN A 22 -3.88 -15.40 -20.43
N VAL A 23 -2.66 -15.67 -19.99
CA VAL A 23 -2.06 -15.07 -18.78
C VAL A 23 -0.82 -14.30 -19.17
N THR A 24 -0.83 -12.99 -18.95
CA THR A 24 0.31 -12.11 -19.24
C THR A 24 0.69 -11.32 -18.00
N LEU A 25 1.97 -11.34 -17.61
CA LEU A 25 2.52 -10.40 -16.65
C LEU A 25 2.89 -9.12 -17.39
N ALA A 26 2.26 -8.01 -17.03
CA ALA A 26 2.47 -6.73 -17.66
C ALA A 26 3.08 -5.75 -16.65
N THR A 27 4.20 -5.13 -17.03
CA THR A 27 4.90 -4.11 -16.22
C THR A 27 4.96 -2.81 -16.98
N PHE A 28 4.54 -1.74 -16.32
CA PHE A 28 4.41 -0.40 -16.88
C PHE A 28 5.36 0.53 -16.13
N ALA A 29 6.22 1.25 -16.85
CA ALA A 29 7.01 2.33 -16.27
C ALA A 29 6.11 3.50 -15.81
N PRO A 30 6.58 4.38 -14.91
CA PRO A 30 5.87 5.62 -14.59
C PRO A 30 5.44 6.38 -15.86
N GLY A 31 4.17 6.78 -15.91
CA GLY A 31 3.56 7.50 -17.03
C GLY A 31 3.17 6.61 -18.23
N ALA A 32 3.50 5.32 -18.22
CA ALA A 32 3.10 4.42 -19.28
C ALA A 32 1.60 4.10 -19.20
N LYS A 33 0.92 4.11 -20.35
CA LYS A 33 -0.53 3.93 -20.46
C LYS A 33 -0.90 3.18 -21.73
N LEU A 34 -1.96 2.38 -21.66
CA LEU A 34 -2.60 1.83 -22.87
C LEU A 34 -3.61 2.82 -23.46
N ASP A 35 -3.84 2.70 -24.75
CA ASP A 35 -4.99 3.34 -25.40
C ASP A 35 -6.30 2.72 -24.89
N TRP A 36 -7.41 3.41 -25.13
CA TRP A 36 -8.73 2.83 -24.87
C TRP A 36 -8.88 1.51 -25.63
N HIS A 37 -9.42 0.50 -24.97
CA HIS A 37 -9.63 -0.82 -25.56
C HIS A 37 -10.77 -1.57 -24.87
N MET A 38 -11.17 -2.69 -25.45
CA MET A 38 -12.08 -3.63 -24.81
C MET A 38 -11.69 -5.07 -25.15
N HIS A 39 -12.14 -5.99 -24.31
CA HIS A 39 -11.94 -7.42 -24.48
C HIS A 39 -13.30 -8.09 -24.71
N PRO A 40 -13.57 -8.66 -25.89
CA PRO A 40 -14.87 -9.29 -26.18
C PRO A 40 -15.22 -10.44 -25.23
N ALA A 41 -14.22 -11.20 -24.77
CA ALA A 41 -14.39 -12.26 -23.78
C ALA A 41 -14.12 -11.79 -22.32
N GLY A 42 -13.87 -10.49 -22.12
CA GLY A 42 -13.53 -9.90 -20.82
C GLY A 42 -12.09 -10.13 -20.38
N GLN A 43 -11.72 -9.49 -19.27
CA GLN A 43 -10.40 -9.59 -18.64
C GLN A 43 -10.48 -9.40 -17.12
N GLN A 44 -9.52 -9.97 -16.40
CA GLN A 44 -9.25 -9.64 -15.01
C GLN A 44 -7.80 -9.20 -14.84
N LEU A 45 -7.57 -8.19 -14.00
CA LEU A 45 -6.24 -7.70 -13.66
C LEU A 45 -6.01 -7.90 -12.18
N LEU A 46 -5.01 -8.71 -11.82
CA LEU A 46 -4.53 -8.81 -10.44
C LEU A 46 -3.27 -7.97 -10.30
N ILE A 47 -3.35 -6.87 -9.54
CA ILE A 47 -2.20 -5.99 -9.33
C ILE A 47 -1.22 -6.66 -8.38
N THR A 48 0.01 -6.85 -8.83
CA THR A 48 1.06 -7.53 -8.06
C THR A 48 2.04 -6.55 -7.44
N GLU A 49 2.23 -5.36 -8.06
CA GLU A 49 3.14 -4.31 -7.56
C GLU A 49 2.68 -2.92 -8.00
N GLY A 50 3.06 -1.91 -7.21
CA GLY A 50 2.91 -0.51 -7.59
C GLY A 50 1.49 0.05 -7.43
N THR A 51 1.26 1.19 -8.07
CA THR A 51 -0.04 1.87 -8.13
C THR A 51 -0.31 2.24 -9.58
N GLY A 52 -1.55 2.06 -10.02
CA GLY A 52 -1.96 2.37 -11.38
C GLY A 52 -3.33 3.04 -11.42
N TYR A 53 -3.75 3.32 -12.64
CA TYR A 53 -5.09 3.81 -12.96
C TYR A 53 -5.84 2.78 -13.78
N TYR A 54 -7.13 2.70 -13.53
CA TYR A 54 -8.11 1.97 -14.34
C TYR A 54 -9.33 2.85 -14.55
N GLN A 55 -9.91 2.85 -15.74
CA GLN A 55 -11.14 3.59 -15.98
C GLN A 55 -11.98 2.89 -17.06
N GLU A 56 -13.28 2.76 -16.80
CA GLU A 56 -14.28 2.42 -17.80
C GLU A 56 -14.83 3.70 -18.46
N ARG A 57 -15.17 3.63 -19.74
CA ARG A 57 -15.57 4.82 -20.51
C ARG A 57 -16.83 5.47 -19.90
N GLY A 58 -16.70 6.74 -19.53
CA GLY A 58 -17.77 7.52 -18.93
C GLY A 58 -17.86 7.43 -17.40
N GLU A 59 -17.08 6.54 -16.78
CA GLU A 59 -17.02 6.37 -15.33
C GLU A 59 -15.83 7.14 -14.71
N GLU A 60 -15.80 7.23 -13.39
CA GLU A 60 -14.67 7.83 -12.67
C GLU A 60 -13.42 6.93 -12.74
N VAL A 61 -12.25 7.57 -12.75
CA VAL A 61 -10.97 6.86 -12.71
C VAL A 61 -10.77 6.22 -11.34
N GLN A 62 -10.41 4.94 -11.34
CA GLN A 62 -10.08 4.15 -10.17
C GLN A 62 -8.57 4.09 -9.97
N ILE A 63 -8.12 4.30 -8.73
CA ILE A 63 -6.72 4.06 -8.34
C ILE A 63 -6.60 2.62 -7.85
N VAL A 64 -5.75 1.84 -8.52
CA VAL A 64 -5.51 0.43 -8.21
C VAL A 64 -4.13 0.23 -7.59
N ARG A 65 -4.01 -0.71 -6.65
CA ARG A 65 -2.80 -0.97 -5.86
C ARG A 65 -2.56 -2.47 -5.78
N LYS A 66 -1.33 -2.85 -5.41
CA LYS A 66 -0.97 -4.25 -5.11
C LYS A 66 -2.05 -4.93 -4.25
N GLY A 67 -2.51 -6.09 -4.68
CA GLY A 67 -3.56 -6.88 -4.04
C GLY A 67 -4.95 -6.64 -4.61
N ASP A 68 -5.18 -5.56 -5.36
CA ASP A 68 -6.47 -5.28 -5.99
C ASP A 68 -6.72 -6.22 -7.18
N LEU A 69 -7.99 -6.60 -7.34
CA LEU A 69 -8.48 -7.32 -8.51
C LEU A 69 -9.47 -6.43 -9.27
N VAL A 70 -9.12 -6.06 -10.50
CA VAL A 70 -10.00 -5.34 -11.42
C VAL A 70 -10.68 -6.34 -12.33
N LYS A 71 -11.99 -6.17 -12.57
CA LYS A 71 -12.74 -6.92 -13.57
C LYS A 71 -13.08 -5.98 -14.72
N CYS A 72 -12.69 -6.35 -15.92
CA CYS A 72 -13.05 -5.67 -17.15
C CYS A 72 -14.11 -6.53 -17.85
N PRO A 73 -15.41 -6.20 -17.73
CA PRO A 73 -16.46 -7.04 -18.29
C PRO A 73 -16.39 -7.10 -19.83
N PRO A 74 -16.88 -8.18 -20.45
CA PRO A 74 -17.03 -8.28 -21.89
C PRO A 74 -17.65 -7.04 -22.53
N GLY A 75 -16.99 -6.49 -23.55
CA GLY A 75 -17.52 -5.39 -24.35
C GLY A 75 -17.46 -3.99 -23.70
N ILE A 76 -16.90 -3.87 -22.49
CA ILE A 76 -16.74 -2.57 -21.82
C ILE A 76 -15.42 -1.94 -22.22
N GLU A 77 -15.49 -0.74 -22.79
CA GLU A 77 -14.31 0.06 -23.11
C GLU A 77 -13.65 0.60 -21.84
N HIS A 78 -12.35 0.36 -21.72
CA HIS A 78 -11.55 0.78 -20.59
C HIS A 78 -10.12 1.13 -21.02
N TRP A 79 -9.37 1.75 -20.11
CA TRP A 79 -7.93 1.83 -20.18
C TRP A 79 -7.33 1.60 -18.81
N HIS A 80 -6.03 1.30 -18.80
CA HIS A 80 -5.25 1.22 -17.59
C HIS A 80 -3.81 1.68 -17.83
N ALA A 81 -3.18 2.17 -16.77
CA ALA A 81 -1.86 2.78 -16.81
C ALA A 81 -1.12 2.67 -15.48
N ALA A 82 0.17 2.94 -15.53
CA ALA A 82 0.91 3.41 -14.37
C ALA A 82 0.49 4.83 -13.98
N THR A 83 0.79 5.24 -12.75
CA THR A 83 0.70 6.67 -12.40
C THR A 83 1.88 7.44 -13.03
N PRO A 84 1.85 8.78 -13.08
CA PRO A 84 2.99 9.57 -13.55
C PRO A 84 4.28 9.34 -12.75
N GLU A 85 4.18 8.97 -11.47
CA GLU A 85 5.32 8.87 -10.54
C GLU A 85 5.79 7.43 -10.31
N THR A 86 4.88 6.44 -10.34
CA THR A 86 5.18 5.05 -10.00
C THR A 86 4.72 4.11 -11.11
N GLY A 87 5.53 3.09 -11.38
CA GLY A 87 5.12 1.99 -12.24
C GLY A 87 4.06 1.11 -11.59
N VAL A 88 3.47 0.24 -12.40
CA VAL A 88 2.52 -0.80 -11.95
C VAL A 88 2.86 -2.12 -12.64
N THR A 89 2.75 -3.22 -11.89
CA THR A 89 2.83 -4.58 -12.45
C THR A 89 1.56 -5.33 -12.11
N TYR A 90 1.01 -6.05 -13.07
CA TYR A 90 -0.18 -6.88 -12.87
C TYR A 90 -0.18 -8.14 -13.75
N LEU A 91 -0.91 -9.14 -13.30
CA LEU A 91 -1.29 -10.30 -14.10
C LEU A 91 -2.61 -10.00 -14.81
N ALA A 92 -2.59 -10.05 -16.14
CA ALA A 92 -3.77 -9.96 -16.99
C ALA A 92 -4.23 -11.37 -17.36
N LEU A 93 -5.45 -11.73 -16.96
CA LEU A 93 -6.16 -12.92 -17.38
C LEU A 93 -7.19 -12.51 -18.42
N THR A 94 -6.89 -12.72 -19.69
CA THR A 94 -7.70 -12.23 -20.82
C THR A 94 -8.37 -13.39 -21.53
N GLY A 95 -9.68 -13.33 -21.73
CA GLY A 95 -10.40 -14.34 -22.49
C GLY A 95 -9.86 -14.47 -23.92
N ASN A 96 -10.10 -15.63 -24.55
CA ASN A 96 -9.49 -15.99 -25.84
C ASN A 96 -10.17 -15.34 -27.07
N GLU A 97 -10.35 -14.02 -27.02
CA GLU A 97 -10.83 -13.21 -28.15
C GLU A 97 -9.91 -12.00 -28.33
N PRO A 98 -9.63 -11.58 -29.57
CA PRO A 98 -8.73 -10.45 -29.84
C PRO A 98 -9.20 -9.15 -29.17
N THR A 99 -8.27 -8.41 -28.58
CA THR A 99 -8.51 -7.04 -28.07
C THR A 99 -8.92 -6.11 -29.20
N GLU A 100 -9.98 -5.34 -28.98
CA GLU A 100 -10.37 -4.24 -29.85
C GLU A 100 -9.84 -2.92 -29.27
N TRP A 101 -9.15 -2.15 -30.10
CA TRP A 101 -8.47 -0.91 -29.70
C TRP A 101 -9.16 0.32 -30.27
N PHE A 102 -9.18 1.40 -29.50
CA PHE A 102 -9.81 2.66 -29.83
C PHE A 102 -8.79 3.81 -29.78
N GLU A 103 -9.26 5.03 -29.50
CA GLU A 103 -8.42 6.21 -29.48
C GLU A 103 -7.45 6.24 -28.28
N PRO A 104 -6.33 6.98 -28.41
CA PRO A 104 -5.44 7.21 -27.28
C PRO A 104 -6.13 7.94 -26.12
N VAL A 105 -5.73 7.60 -24.90
CA VAL A 105 -6.13 8.35 -23.70
C VAL A 105 -5.54 9.77 -23.80
N SER A 106 -6.40 10.78 -23.69
CA SER A 106 -5.95 12.17 -23.80
C SER A 106 -5.00 12.54 -22.66
N GLU A 107 -3.98 13.36 -22.96
CA GLU A 107 -3.08 13.89 -21.94
C GLU A 107 -3.85 14.70 -20.88
N GLU A 108 -4.92 15.38 -21.26
CA GLU A 108 -5.78 16.11 -20.32
C GLU A 108 -6.41 15.14 -19.32
N THR A 109 -7.08 14.08 -19.79
CA THR A 109 -7.68 13.03 -18.95
C THR A 109 -6.63 12.41 -18.03
N PHE A 110 -5.46 12.07 -18.56
CA PHE A 110 -4.41 11.44 -17.77
C PHE A 110 -3.81 12.38 -16.71
N ASN A 111 -3.64 13.67 -17.04
CA ASN A 111 -3.05 14.65 -16.13
C ASN A 111 -4.05 15.28 -15.15
N SER A 112 -5.36 15.22 -15.44
CA SER A 112 -6.45 15.76 -14.63
C SER A 112 -6.93 14.79 -13.54
N ILE A 113 -6.43 13.54 -13.51
CA ILE A 113 -6.74 12.59 -12.46
C ILE A 113 -6.26 13.19 -11.15
N ASP A 114 -7.24 13.49 -10.28
CA ASP A 114 -7.01 14.28 -9.08
C ASP A 114 -6.01 13.54 -8.20
N ARG A 115 -4.83 14.13 -8.15
CA ARG A 115 -3.66 13.53 -7.54
C ARG A 115 -3.91 13.56 -6.04
N PRO A 116 -3.60 12.51 -5.26
CA PRO A 116 -3.00 12.82 -3.98
C PRO A 116 -1.74 13.63 -4.32
N ALA A 117 -1.79 14.94 -4.09
CA ALA A 117 -0.85 15.95 -4.59
C ALA A 117 0.62 15.50 -4.56
N LEU A 118 1.52 16.04 -5.38
CA LEU A 118 2.95 15.69 -5.37
C LEU A 118 3.70 15.95 -4.03
N GLY A 119 3.04 16.56 -3.04
CA GLY A 119 3.51 16.51 -1.63
C GLY A 119 3.18 15.20 -0.90
N SER A 120 2.43 14.29 -1.52
CA SER A 120 1.88 13.07 -0.93
C SER A 120 2.79 11.86 -1.12
N THR A 121 3.58 11.75 -2.19
CA THR A 121 4.58 10.69 -2.32
C THR A 121 5.77 10.95 -1.40
N SER A 122 6.23 12.19 -1.28
CA SER A 122 7.25 12.57 -0.30
C SER A 122 6.73 12.45 1.12
N ALA A 123 5.51 12.92 1.43
CA ALA A 123 4.95 12.80 2.78
C ALA A 123 4.63 11.35 3.15
N LYS A 124 4.13 10.52 2.22
CA LYS A 124 3.94 9.08 2.48
C LYS A 124 5.27 8.40 2.75
N GLN A 125 6.30 8.70 1.94
CA GLN A 125 7.64 8.16 2.17
C GLN A 125 8.23 8.64 3.50
N GLU A 126 8.04 9.92 3.85
CA GLU A 126 8.42 10.49 5.13
C GLU A 126 7.74 9.76 6.30
N ILE A 127 6.43 9.48 6.23
CA ILE A 127 5.73 8.69 7.25
C ILE A 127 6.27 7.26 7.33
N ILE A 128 6.56 6.61 6.19
CA ILE A 128 7.17 5.27 6.16
C ILE A 128 8.55 5.28 6.83
N ASP A 129 9.39 6.27 6.52
CA ASP A 129 10.73 6.39 7.08
C ASP A 129 10.69 6.73 8.57
N LEU A 130 9.78 7.61 8.99
CA LEU A 130 9.50 7.87 10.41
C LEU A 130 9.03 6.61 11.14
N SER A 131 8.18 5.78 10.53
CA SER A 131 7.72 4.52 11.12
C SER A 131 8.87 3.52 11.29
N ARG A 132 9.72 3.35 10.26
CA ARG A 132 10.93 2.50 10.34
C ARG A 132 11.88 2.98 11.42
N GLN A 133 12.11 4.29 11.47
CA GLN A 133 13.01 4.87 12.45
C GLN A 133 12.44 4.81 13.88
N LYS A 134 11.13 4.97 14.04
CA LYS A 134 10.43 4.69 15.31
C LYS A 134 10.69 3.26 15.76
N TRP A 135 10.54 2.24 14.90
CA TRP A 135 10.82 0.85 15.30
C TRP A 135 12.26 0.64 15.76
N GLN A 136 13.23 1.29 15.09
CA GLN A 136 14.62 1.29 15.54
C GLN A 136 14.77 1.93 16.94
N TRP A 137 14.18 3.11 17.16
CA TRP A 137 14.24 3.77 18.46
C TRP A 137 13.56 2.97 19.58
N MET A 138 12.47 2.27 19.27
CA MET A 138 11.80 1.35 20.20
C MET A 138 12.72 0.18 20.60
N ALA A 139 13.47 -0.37 19.64
CA ALA A 139 14.44 -1.44 19.87
C ALA A 139 15.66 -0.96 20.68
N GLU A 140 16.13 0.25 20.43
CA GLU A 140 17.23 0.89 21.14
C GLU A 140 16.83 1.48 22.50
N LYS A 141 15.53 1.49 22.83
CA LYS A 141 14.95 2.21 23.97
C LYS A 141 15.36 3.69 24.00
N ASN A 142 15.45 4.31 22.82
CA ASN A 142 15.81 5.71 22.66
C ASN A 142 14.62 6.62 23.00
N VAL A 143 14.40 6.82 24.30
CA VAL A 143 13.25 7.57 24.82
C VAL A 143 13.28 9.05 24.44
N ASP A 144 14.45 9.66 24.27
CA ASP A 144 14.57 11.06 23.86
C ASP A 144 14.01 11.27 22.44
N ALA A 145 14.37 10.38 21.51
CA ALA A 145 13.86 10.44 20.14
C ALA A 145 12.35 10.14 20.08
N LEU A 146 11.89 9.14 20.84
CA LEU A 146 10.48 8.79 20.94
C LEU A 146 9.66 9.90 21.60
N GLU A 147 10.19 10.57 22.62
CA GLU A 147 9.53 11.71 23.25
C GLU A 147 9.33 12.86 22.26
N ASN A 148 10.31 13.13 21.41
CA ASN A 148 10.17 14.13 20.35
C ASN A 148 9.15 13.70 19.28
N LEU A 149 9.08 12.41 18.94
CA LEU A 149 8.12 11.90 17.96
C LEU A 149 6.69 11.88 18.47
N PHE A 150 6.47 11.50 19.74
CA PHE A 150 5.12 11.29 20.27
C PHE A 150 4.41 12.62 20.54
N HIS A 151 3.19 12.72 20.03
CA HIS A 151 2.31 13.84 20.35
C HIS A 151 2.04 13.90 21.86
N GLU A 152 1.89 15.11 22.43
CA GLU A 152 1.64 15.28 23.89
C GLU A 152 0.44 14.46 24.39
N ASN A 153 -0.62 14.39 23.57
CA ASN A 153 -1.85 13.65 23.85
C ASN A 153 -1.89 12.28 23.13
N ALA A 154 -0.72 11.68 22.87
CA ALA A 154 -0.66 10.39 22.18
C ALA A 154 -1.25 9.25 23.03
N GLU A 155 -2.03 8.37 22.39
CA GLU A 155 -2.67 7.21 23.01
C GLU A 155 -2.15 5.90 22.41
N PHE A 156 -1.64 5.03 23.27
CA PHE A 156 -1.06 3.73 22.91
C PHE A 156 -2.02 2.62 23.33
N VAL A 157 -2.37 1.74 22.40
CA VAL A 157 -3.30 0.63 22.61
C VAL A 157 -2.58 -0.69 22.44
N HIS A 158 -2.53 -1.44 23.53
CA HIS A 158 -1.90 -2.76 23.62
C HIS A 158 -2.96 -3.82 23.86
N MET A 159 -2.61 -5.10 23.65
CA MET A 159 -3.53 -6.21 23.87
C MET A 159 -4.11 -6.28 25.29
N GLY A 160 -3.39 -5.74 26.29
CA GLY A 160 -3.78 -5.74 27.70
C GLY A 160 -4.34 -4.42 28.24
N GLY A 161 -4.46 -3.38 27.41
CA GLY A 161 -4.97 -2.07 27.83
C GLY A 161 -4.36 -0.90 27.05
N SER A 162 -4.76 0.31 27.40
CA SER A 162 -4.28 1.54 26.77
C SER A 162 -3.74 2.57 27.78
N TRP A 163 -2.85 3.43 27.32
CA TRP A 163 -2.31 4.53 28.11
C TRP A 163 -1.65 5.62 27.25
N GLY A 164 -1.44 6.79 27.87
CA GLY A 164 -0.83 7.95 27.20
C GLY A 164 0.71 7.96 27.18
N LYS A 165 1.25 8.94 26.46
CA LYS A 165 2.69 9.19 26.22
C LYS A 165 3.61 8.94 27.42
N GLU A 166 3.37 9.59 28.56
CA GLU A 166 4.28 9.51 29.71
C GLU A 166 4.46 8.07 30.22
N ARG A 167 3.38 7.29 30.21
CA ARG A 167 3.44 5.89 30.64
C ARG A 167 4.12 5.01 29.61
N GLU A 168 3.88 5.23 28.32
CA GLU A 168 4.54 4.48 27.24
C GLU A 168 6.06 4.66 27.31
N LEU A 169 6.54 5.90 27.41
CA LEU A 169 7.97 6.18 27.50
C LEU A 169 8.63 5.50 28.71
N LYS A 170 7.99 5.54 29.89
CA LYS A 170 8.48 4.83 31.10
C LYS A 170 8.50 3.31 30.93
N VAL A 171 7.49 2.74 30.25
CA VAL A 171 7.43 1.30 29.98
C VAL A 171 8.58 0.87 29.06
N ILE A 172 8.88 1.66 28.03
CA ILE A 172 9.99 1.41 27.10
C ILE A 172 11.34 1.58 27.82
N GLU A 173 11.52 2.68 28.57
CA GLU A 173 12.74 2.98 29.34
C GLU A 173 13.10 1.83 30.29
N SER A 174 12.13 1.42 31.10
CA SER A 174 12.30 0.32 32.05
C SER A 174 12.45 -1.05 31.39
N GLY A 175 12.10 -1.19 30.12
CA GLY A 175 12.01 -2.47 29.44
C GLY A 175 10.84 -3.35 29.88
N GLY A 176 9.81 -2.77 30.50
CA GLY A 176 8.59 -3.51 30.84
C GLY A 176 7.91 -4.11 29.60
N ILE A 177 7.97 -3.37 28.49
CA ILE A 177 7.76 -3.87 27.13
C ILE A 177 8.96 -3.40 26.31
N TRP A 178 9.66 -4.34 25.66
CA TRP A 178 10.80 -4.02 24.81
C TRP A 178 10.59 -4.59 23.41
N TYR A 179 10.36 -3.71 22.44
CA TYR A 179 10.15 -4.04 21.02
C TYR A 179 11.49 -4.31 20.33
N LYS A 180 12.04 -5.51 20.46
CA LYS A 180 13.41 -5.84 20.00
C LYS A 180 13.59 -5.74 18.49
N ASN A 181 12.63 -6.21 17.71
CA ASN A 181 12.69 -6.18 16.25
C ASN A 181 11.30 -6.26 15.64
N ALA A 182 11.01 -5.40 14.67
CA ALA A 182 9.78 -5.43 13.88
C ALA A 182 10.12 -5.73 12.41
N GLU A 183 9.82 -6.95 11.96
CA GLU A 183 9.94 -7.32 10.56
C GLU A 183 8.67 -6.88 9.83
N ILE A 184 8.79 -5.93 8.88
CA ILE A 184 7.67 -5.35 8.16
C ILE A 184 7.45 -6.12 6.85
N HIS A 185 6.27 -6.70 6.70
CA HIS A 185 5.87 -7.51 5.52
C HIS A 185 5.11 -6.69 4.48
N ASP A 186 4.29 -5.75 4.96
CA ASP A 186 3.49 -4.87 4.12
C ASP A 186 3.25 -3.54 4.82
N THR A 187 3.18 -2.46 4.03
CA THR A 187 2.93 -1.11 4.53
C THR A 187 1.98 -0.39 3.59
N SER A 188 0.93 0.21 4.14
CA SER A 188 0.07 1.15 3.43
C SER A 188 -0.03 2.49 4.17
N VAL A 189 -0.08 3.59 3.43
CA VAL A 189 -0.22 4.93 4.00
C VAL A 189 -1.35 5.68 3.31
N ASN A 190 -2.26 6.20 4.12
CA ASN A 190 -3.29 7.13 3.70
C ASN A 190 -3.12 8.47 4.42
N ILE A 191 -3.11 9.56 3.67
CA ILE A 191 -2.97 10.92 4.21
C ILE A 191 -4.26 11.68 3.93
N MET A 192 -4.86 12.23 4.97
CA MET A 192 -6.13 12.95 4.97
C MET A 192 -5.92 14.31 5.65
N GLY A 193 -5.61 15.33 4.84
CA GLY A 193 -5.26 16.67 5.36
C GLY A 193 -3.99 16.61 6.22
N GLU A 194 -4.13 16.98 7.50
CA GLU A 194 -3.04 17.00 8.48
C GLU A 194 -2.91 15.69 9.27
N THR A 195 -3.60 14.62 8.86
CA THR A 195 -3.53 13.30 9.50
C THR A 195 -3.02 12.27 8.51
N ALA A 196 -2.12 11.40 8.95
CA ALA A 196 -1.69 10.22 8.20
C ALA A 196 -1.99 8.95 9.01
N ILE A 197 -2.55 7.95 8.35
CA ILE A 197 -2.76 6.62 8.89
C ILE A 197 -1.84 5.68 8.13
N LEU A 198 -0.93 5.05 8.85
CA LEU A 198 -0.06 4.00 8.33
C LEU A 198 -0.50 2.66 8.92
N LEU A 199 -0.69 1.68 8.05
CA LEU A 199 -0.95 0.29 8.45
C LEU A 199 0.29 -0.54 8.11
N ASN A 200 0.77 -1.26 9.11
CA ASN A 200 1.94 -2.12 9.02
C ASN A 200 1.53 -3.55 9.36
N ARG A 201 1.72 -4.47 8.43
CA ARG A 201 1.72 -5.90 8.75
C ARG A 201 3.12 -6.31 9.17
N ILE A 202 3.30 -6.71 10.43
CA ILE A 202 4.62 -7.03 10.98
C ILE A 202 4.64 -8.37 11.68
N THR A 203 5.83 -8.96 11.78
CA THR A 203 6.19 -9.92 12.83
C THR A 203 7.03 -9.19 13.86
N LEU A 204 6.52 -9.07 15.08
CA LEU A 204 7.18 -8.36 16.17
C LEU A 204 7.81 -9.34 17.16
N LEU A 205 9.13 -9.25 17.32
CA LEU A 205 9.86 -9.80 18.44
C LEU A 205 9.87 -8.77 19.59
N ALA A 206 9.32 -9.15 20.74
CA ALA A 206 9.29 -8.31 21.92
C ALA A 206 9.62 -9.09 23.20
N GLU A 207 10.05 -8.38 24.24
CA GLU A 207 10.14 -8.92 25.60
C GLU A 207 9.08 -8.25 26.47
N VAL A 208 8.24 -9.05 27.11
CA VAL A 208 7.14 -8.58 27.96
C VAL A 208 7.19 -9.33 29.28
N GLY A 209 7.38 -8.59 30.38
CA GLY A 209 7.51 -9.20 31.72
C GLY A 209 8.66 -10.20 31.82
N GLY A 210 9.77 -9.96 31.10
CA GLY A 210 10.96 -10.82 31.06
C GLY A 210 10.84 -12.05 30.16
N ASN A 211 9.74 -12.23 29.42
CA ASN A 211 9.58 -13.32 28.46
C ASN A 211 9.65 -12.78 27.04
N GLU A 212 10.47 -13.42 26.20
CA GLU A 212 10.51 -13.12 24.78
C GLU A 212 9.32 -13.77 24.07
N VAL A 213 8.65 -12.98 23.23
CA VAL A 213 7.48 -13.38 22.46
C VAL A 213 7.63 -12.88 21.02
N THR A 214 7.18 -13.70 20.07
CA THR A 214 7.11 -13.32 18.65
C THR A 214 5.68 -13.47 18.18
N ASN A 215 5.07 -12.39 17.71
CA ASN A 215 3.68 -12.40 17.27
C ASN A 215 3.51 -11.57 15.99
N PRO A 216 2.64 -12.02 15.07
CA PRO A 216 2.24 -11.20 13.94
C PRO A 216 1.15 -10.20 14.35
N PHE A 217 1.28 -8.97 13.85
CA PHE A 217 0.34 -7.89 14.10
C PHE A 217 0.00 -7.14 12.81
N GLU A 218 -1.25 -6.69 12.74
CA GLU A 218 -1.60 -5.50 11.98
C GLU A 218 -1.47 -4.32 12.94
N VAL A 219 -0.56 -3.40 12.65
CA VAL A 219 -0.27 -2.22 13.47
C VAL A 219 -0.83 -1.00 12.78
N THR A 220 -1.66 -0.24 13.50
CA THR A 220 -2.14 1.06 13.03
C THR A 220 -1.36 2.17 13.73
N GLU A 221 -0.73 3.00 12.92
CA GLU A 221 0.02 4.19 13.34
C GLU A 221 -0.71 5.42 12.82
N VAL A 222 -1.13 6.31 13.74
CA VAL A 222 -1.78 7.57 13.38
C VAL A 222 -0.81 8.70 13.67
N TYR A 223 -0.46 9.44 12.63
CA TYR A 223 0.36 10.64 12.71
C TYR A 223 -0.50 11.87 12.47
N VAL A 224 -0.21 12.93 13.21
CA VAL A 224 -0.81 14.25 13.01
C VAL A 224 0.29 15.26 12.75
N ARG A 225 0.04 16.20 11.85
CA ARG A 225 0.97 17.27 11.54
C ARG A 225 0.88 18.34 12.63
N GLN A 226 2.01 18.69 13.24
CA GLN A 226 2.12 19.76 14.23
C GLN A 226 3.21 20.73 13.79
N ASN A 227 2.81 21.95 13.44
CA ASN A 227 3.64 22.92 12.73
C ASN A 227 4.10 22.36 11.38
N GLU A 228 5.35 21.89 11.26
CA GLU A 228 5.89 21.29 10.04
C GLU A 228 6.22 19.80 10.20
N ASP A 229 6.26 19.28 11.44
CA ASP A 229 6.64 17.91 11.76
C ASP A 229 5.44 16.98 11.89
N TRP A 230 5.63 15.71 11.59
CA TRP A 230 4.69 14.64 11.94
C TRP A 230 4.92 14.15 13.37
N LYS A 231 3.85 14.07 14.15
CA LYS A 231 3.85 13.50 15.51
C LYS A 231 2.98 12.26 15.55
N LEU A 232 3.48 11.20 16.19
CA LEU A 232 2.70 9.98 16.41
C LEU A 232 1.64 10.26 17.48
N ALA A 233 0.37 10.25 17.09
CA ALA A 233 -0.79 10.46 17.97
C ALA A 233 -1.39 9.15 18.47
N SER A 234 -1.27 8.05 17.72
CA SER A 234 -1.69 6.74 18.21
C SER A 234 -0.90 5.60 17.61
N LEU A 235 -0.68 4.57 18.42
CA LEU A 235 -0.11 3.28 18.00
C LEU A 235 -0.98 2.18 18.59
N SER A 236 -1.53 1.32 17.75
CA SER A 236 -2.38 0.21 18.17
C SER A 236 -1.99 -1.10 17.50
N PHE A 237 -2.11 -2.19 18.24
CA PHE A 237 -1.74 -3.53 17.79
C PHE A 237 -2.99 -4.41 17.70
N THR A 238 -3.22 -5.01 16.54
CA THR A 238 -4.22 -6.06 16.36
C THR A 238 -3.50 -7.36 16.04
N ARG A 239 -3.57 -8.35 16.95
CA ARG A 239 -2.92 -9.65 16.73
C ARG A 239 -3.57 -10.35 15.55
N LEU A 240 -2.76 -10.80 14.60
CA LEU A 240 -3.22 -11.63 13.49
C LEU A 240 -3.27 -13.09 13.94
N GLN A 241 -4.29 -13.83 13.53
CA GLN A 241 -4.32 -15.27 13.71
C GLN A 241 -3.33 -15.92 12.75
N THR A 242 -2.43 -16.73 13.29
CA THR A 242 -1.66 -17.69 12.50
C THR A 242 -2.48 -18.96 12.37
N SER A 243 -2.56 -19.52 11.15
CA SER A 243 -3.33 -20.72 10.83
C SER A 243 -2.77 -22.03 11.44
N GLU A 244 -2.14 -21.96 12.62
CA GLU A 244 -1.55 -23.11 13.32
C GLU A 244 -2.17 -23.39 14.69
N GLU A 245 -3.33 -22.79 15.01
CA GLU A 245 -4.13 -23.16 16.18
C GLU A 245 -5.49 -23.73 15.72
N ASP A 246 -5.47 -24.97 15.20
CA ASP A 246 -6.61 -25.90 15.12
C ASP A 246 -6.12 -27.33 15.44
#